data_AF-A0A183G2C3-F1
#
_entry.id   AF-A0A183G2C3-F1
#
_cell.length_a   1.000
_cell.length_b   1.000
_cell.length_c   1.000
_cell.angle_alpha   90.00
_cell.angle_beta   90.00
_cell.angle_gamma   90.00
#
_symmetry.space_group_name_H-M   'P 1'
#
loop_
_entity.id
_entity.type
_entity.pdbx_description
1 polymer ?
#
loop_
_entity_poly.entity_id
_entity_poly.type
_entity_poly.pdbx_seq_one_letter_code
_entity_poly.pdbx_strand_id
1 'polypeptide(L)'
;MVEVNSRVSAAWSKWHSLTGVLCDRKIPERLKSKIYRAVIRPVLMYDAECWPATKEVETRLSVMETKMLRWTAGVTRMDCIRNDAIRQKFAVPPNFCRMASSGQDA
;
A
#
# COMPACT_ATOMS: atom_id res chain seq x y z
N MET A 1 -17.98 -2.21 6.09
CA MET A 1 -17.41 -0.98 5.49
C MET A 1 -16.82 -0.01 6.51
N VAL A 2 -17.48 0.24 7.65
CA VAL A 2 -17.01 1.18 8.70
C VAL A 2 -15.60 0.84 9.19
N GLU A 3 -15.34 -0.45 9.44
CA GLU A 3 -14.03 -0.93 9.87
C GLU A 3 -12.93 -0.68 8.84
N VAL A 4 -13.18 -1.00 7.56
CA VAL A 4 -12.24 -0.73 6.46
C VAL A 4 -11.90 0.76 6.37
N ASN A 5 -12.90 1.64 6.49
CA ASN A 5 -12.68 3.08 6.45
C ASN A 5 -11.88 3.57 7.67
N SER A 6 -12.16 3.05 8.87
CA SER A 6 -11.40 3.40 10.08
C SER A 6 -9.93 3.00 9.96
N ARG A 7 -9.65 1.84 9.34
CA ARG A 7 -8.29 1.33 9.10
C ARG A 7 -7.55 2.12 8.03
N VAL A 8 -8.22 2.43 6.93
CA VAL A 8 -7.71 3.33 5.89
C VAL A 8 -7.33 4.68 6.52
N SER A 9 -8.19 5.24 7.36
CA SER A 9 -7.89 6.46 8.09
C SER A 9 -6.73 6.31 9.07
N ALA A 10 -6.63 5.21 9.82
CA ALA A 10 -5.53 4.96 10.75
C ALA A 10 -4.17 4.82 10.03
N ALA A 11 -4.13 4.03 8.95
CA ALA A 11 -2.94 3.89 8.10
C ALA A 11 -2.56 5.24 7.46
N TRP A 12 -3.54 6.00 7.00
CA TRP A 12 -3.34 7.33 6.44
C TRP A 12 -2.77 8.31 7.47
N SER A 13 -3.32 8.34 8.67
CA SER A 13 -2.81 9.17 9.77
C SER A 13 -1.38 8.80 10.16
N LYS A 14 -1.05 7.49 10.21
CA LYS A 14 0.32 7.06 10.48
C LYS A 14 1.29 7.44 9.37
N TRP A 15 0.92 7.24 8.11
CA TRP A 15 1.73 7.71 6.99
C TRP A 15 1.89 9.23 6.99
N HIS A 16 0.83 9.98 7.32
CA HIS A 16 0.88 11.43 7.40
C HIS A 16 1.90 11.91 8.44
N SER A 17 1.96 11.26 9.61
CA SER A 17 2.97 11.55 10.63
C SER A 17 4.41 11.30 10.17
N LEU A 18 4.60 10.40 9.19
CA LEU A 18 5.91 10.08 8.59
C LEU A 18 6.21 10.87 7.32
N THR A 19 5.32 11.77 6.91
CA THR A 19 5.45 12.52 5.65
C THR A 19 6.72 13.36 5.62
N GLY A 20 7.17 13.93 6.74
CA GLY A 20 8.44 14.67 6.79
C GLY A 20 9.66 13.85 6.37
N VAL A 21 9.67 12.55 6.69
CA VAL A 21 10.75 11.61 6.33
C VAL A 21 10.51 11.01 4.94
N LEU A 22 9.26 10.72 4.61
CA LEU A 22 8.91 10.07 3.33
C LEU A 22 8.92 11.03 2.14
N CYS A 23 8.66 12.32 2.35
CA CYS A 23 8.69 13.35 1.31
C CYS A 23 10.06 14.02 1.16
N ASP A 24 11.01 13.77 2.06
CA ASP A 24 12.37 14.29 1.89
C ASP A 24 13.04 13.64 0.68
N ARG A 25 13.57 14.48 -0.22
CA ARG A 25 14.32 14.03 -1.41
C ARG A 25 15.70 13.48 -1.06
N LYS A 26 16.25 13.84 0.11
CA LYS A 26 17.56 13.39 0.58
C LYS A 26 17.56 11.93 1.05
N ILE A 27 16.37 11.40 1.37
CA ILE A 27 16.24 10.04 1.87
C ILE A 27 16.18 9.06 0.69
N PRO A 28 17.05 8.03 0.65
CA PRO A 28 17.05 7.06 -0.43
C PRO A 28 15.73 6.28 -0.45
N GLU A 29 15.23 6.00 -1.65
CA GLU A 29 13.95 5.32 -1.86
C GLU A 29 13.89 3.96 -1.16
N ARG A 30 15.02 3.23 -1.14
CA ARG A 30 15.13 1.94 -0.42
C ARG A 30 14.79 2.06 1.07
N LEU A 31 15.13 3.17 1.72
CA LEU A 31 14.78 3.40 3.13
C LEU A 31 13.28 3.69 3.27
N LYS A 32 12.72 4.48 2.35
CA LYS A 32 11.26 4.73 2.29
C LYS A 32 10.48 3.43 2.12
N SER A 33 10.94 2.52 1.25
CA SER A 33 10.34 1.19 1.07
C SER A 33 10.39 0.35 2.35
N LYS A 34 11.51 0.39 3.09
CA LYS A 34 11.64 -0.32 4.37
C LYS A 34 10.68 0.22 5.42
N ILE A 35 10.59 1.54 5.56
CA ILE A 35 9.66 2.20 6.48
C ILE A 35 8.22 1.86 6.12
N TYR A 36 7.87 1.90 4.83
CA TYR A 36 6.55 1.51 4.34
C TYR A 36 6.20 0.07 4.74
N ARG A 37 7.10 -0.88 4.47
CA ARG A 37 6.90 -2.29 4.81
C ARG A 37 6.87 -2.54 6.32
N ALA A 38 7.59 -1.76 7.12
CA ALA A 38 7.70 -1.98 8.57
C ALA A 38 6.62 -1.28 9.38
N VAL A 39 6.11 -0.14 8.93
CA VAL A 39 5.19 0.69 9.72
C VAL A 39 3.79 0.73 9.13
N ILE A 40 3.68 0.87 7.81
CA ILE A 40 2.38 1.08 7.16
C ILE A 40 1.73 -0.25 6.81
N ARG A 41 2.53 -1.20 6.30
CA ARG A 41 2.04 -2.53 5.93
C ARG A 41 1.46 -3.30 7.12
N PRO A 42 2.04 -3.28 8.34
CA PRO A 42 1.38 -3.87 9.51
C PRO A 42 0.10 -3.14 9.89
N VAL A 43 0.03 -1.82 9.84
CA VAL A 43 -1.25 -1.11 10.12
C VAL A 43 -2.34 -1.49 9.11
N LEU A 44 -1.94 -1.88 7.90
CA LEU A 44 -2.82 -2.44 6.88
C LEU A 44 -3.10 -3.95 7.03
N MET A 45 -2.15 -4.75 7.55
CA MET A 45 -2.19 -6.23 7.55
C MET A 45 -2.36 -6.89 8.93
N TYR A 46 -1.76 -6.34 9.99
CA TYR A 46 -1.55 -7.00 11.30
C TYR A 46 -2.81 -7.16 12.16
N ASP A 47 -3.96 -6.63 11.72
CA ASP A 47 -5.25 -6.77 12.43
C ASP A 47 -6.28 -7.58 11.61
N ALA A 48 -5.80 -8.44 10.70
CA ALA A 48 -6.64 -9.21 9.80
C ALA A 48 -6.06 -10.61 9.52
N GLU A 49 -6.36 -11.56 10.40
CA GLU A 49 -6.15 -12.99 10.14
C GLU A 49 -7.02 -13.50 8.96
N CYS A 50 -8.02 -12.73 8.51
CA CYS A 50 -8.80 -13.02 7.30
C CYS A 50 -9.43 -11.74 6.73
N TRP A 51 -9.26 -11.49 5.43
CA TRP A 51 -10.04 -10.46 4.71
C TRP A 51 -11.37 -11.05 4.22
N PRO A 52 -12.47 -10.27 4.18
CA PRO A 52 -13.63 -10.66 3.39
C PRO A 52 -13.28 -10.51 1.90
N ALA A 53 -13.55 -11.55 1.11
CA ALA A 53 -13.25 -11.73 -0.32
C ALA A 53 -14.01 -10.76 -1.28
N THR A 54 -14.23 -9.52 -0.85
CA THR A 54 -14.97 -8.51 -1.61
C THR A 54 -14.01 -7.60 -2.37
N LYS A 55 -14.10 -7.63 -3.71
CA LYS A 55 -13.26 -6.85 -4.64
C LYS A 55 -13.27 -5.34 -4.36
N GLU A 56 -14.35 -4.80 -3.79
CA GLU A 56 -14.46 -3.38 -3.45
C GLU A 56 -13.46 -2.97 -2.35
N VAL A 57 -13.30 -3.81 -1.32
CA VAL A 57 -12.37 -3.56 -0.21
C VAL A 57 -10.93 -3.64 -0.71
N GLU A 58 -10.61 -4.65 -1.51
CA GLU A 58 -9.31 -4.80 -2.15
C GLU A 58 -8.96 -3.57 -3.00
N THR A 59 -9.93 -3.09 -3.78
CA THR A 59 -9.77 -1.91 -4.63
C THR A 59 -9.50 -0.65 -3.81
N ARG A 60 -10.25 -0.43 -2.71
CA ARG A 60 -10.03 0.73 -1.83
C ARG A 60 -8.65 0.74 -1.20
N LEU A 61 -8.18 -0.41 -0.70
CA LEU A 61 -6.85 -0.54 -0.11
C LEU A 61 -5.76 -0.32 -1.16
N SER A 62 -5.93 -0.91 -2.35
CA SER A 62 -5.04 -0.76 -3.50
C SER A 62 -4.91 0.69 -3.95
N VAL A 63 -6.02 1.44 -3.99
CA VAL A 63 -6.03 2.88 -4.31
C VAL A 63 -5.30 3.68 -3.24
N MET A 64 -5.57 3.42 -1.95
CA MET A 64 -4.92 4.12 -0.84
C MET A 64 -3.39 3.91 -0.86
N GLU A 65 -2.94 2.66 -0.98
CA GLU A 65 -1.52 2.32 -1.07
C GLU A 65 -0.85 3.01 -2.26
N THR A 66 -1.47 2.93 -3.44
CA THR A 66 -0.89 3.55 -4.65
C THR A 66 -0.78 5.07 -4.49
N LYS A 67 -1.73 5.70 -3.79
CA LYS A 67 -1.68 7.14 -3.48
C LYS A 67 -0.52 7.47 -2.53
N MET A 68 -0.33 6.69 -1.47
CA MET A 68 0.81 6.86 -0.55
C MET A 68 2.14 6.70 -1.27
N LEU A 69 2.30 5.62 -2.06
CA LEU A 69 3.54 5.35 -2.78
C LEU A 69 3.87 6.46 -3.79
N ARG A 70 2.87 6.96 -4.52
CA ARG A 70 3.06 8.12 -5.42
C ARG A 70 3.61 9.34 -4.72
N TRP A 71 3.03 9.70 -3.56
CA TRP A 71 3.51 10.83 -2.78
C TRP A 71 4.91 10.59 -2.21
N THR A 72 5.23 9.37 -1.75
CA THR A 72 6.59 9.06 -1.26
C THR A 72 7.66 9.13 -2.35
N ALA A 73 7.31 8.79 -3.60
CA ALA A 73 8.18 8.92 -4.75
C ALA A 73 8.22 10.35 -5.32
N GLY A 74 7.39 11.27 -4.82
CA GLY A 74 7.25 12.61 -5.37
C GLY A 74 6.71 12.63 -6.81
N VAL A 75 6.03 11.57 -7.23
CA VAL A 75 5.52 11.40 -8.59
C VAL A 75 4.19 12.13 -8.72
N THR A 76 4.15 13.06 -9.65
CA THR A 76 2.97 13.84 -10.01
C THR A 76 2.20 13.16 -11.13
N ARG A 77 1.00 13.66 -11.43
CA ARG A 77 0.21 13.18 -12.57
C ARG A 77 0.92 13.47 -13.92
N MET A 78 1.78 14.47 -13.97
CA MET A 78 2.49 14.88 -15.20
C MET A 78 3.57 13.88 -15.61
N ASP A 79 4.10 13.10 -14.66
CA ASP A 79 5.14 12.11 -14.93
C ASP A 79 4.60 10.89 -15.71
N CYS A 80 3.27 10.77 -15.87
CA CYS A 80 2.61 9.69 -16.63
C CYS A 80 3.08 8.27 -16.25
N ILE A 81 3.54 8.08 -15.01
CA ILE A 81 4.09 6.80 -14.54
C ILE A 81 2.94 5.84 -14.19
N ARG A 82 3.00 4.64 -14.76
CA ARG A 82 2.08 3.53 -14.46
C ARG A 82 2.17 3.12 -13.00
N ASN A 83 1.03 2.76 -12.41
CA ASN A 83 0.95 2.32 -11.01
C ASN A 83 1.84 1.08 -10.75
N ASP A 84 1.96 0.20 -11.73
CA ASP A 84 2.78 -1.02 -11.62
C ASP A 84 4.27 -0.69 -11.48
N ALA A 85 4.76 0.31 -12.22
CA ALA A 85 6.15 0.76 -12.13
C ALA A 85 6.45 1.34 -10.74
N ILE A 86 5.50 2.07 -10.15
CA ILE A 86 5.63 2.60 -8.78
C ILE A 86 5.68 1.43 -7.77
N ARG A 87 4.81 0.43 -7.91
CA ARG A 87 4.80 -0.75 -7.03
C ARG A 87 6.09 -1.55 -7.11
N GLN A 88 6.61 -1.74 -8.32
CA GLN A 88 7.88 -2.42 -8.56
C GLN A 88 9.05 -1.65 -7.92
N LYS A 89 9.04 -0.32 -8.01
CA LYS A 89 10.08 0.54 -7.40
C LYS A 89 10.19 0.37 -5.88
N PHE A 90 9.04 0.25 -5.21
CA PHE A 90 8.99 0.05 -3.76
C PHE A 90 9.07 -1.44 -3.34
N ALA A 91 9.18 -2.36 -4.30
CA ALA A 91 9.16 -3.81 -4.09
C ALA A 91 7.98 -4.25 -3.20
N VAL A 92 6.82 -3.61 -3.38
CA VAL A 92 5.61 -3.93 -2.64
C VAL A 92 4.91 -5.07 -3.37
N PRO A 93 4.88 -6.30 -2.81
CA PRO A 93 4.13 -7.38 -3.40
C PRO A 93 2.64 -7.03 -3.39
N PRO A 94 1.83 -7.54 -4.33
CA PRO A 94 0.39 -7.36 -4.28
C PRO A 94 -0.11 -7.80 -2.89
N ASN A 95 -0.86 -6.92 -2.23
CA ASN A 95 -1.36 -7.11 -0.86
C ASN A 95 -2.16 -8.41 -0.72
N PHE A 96 -2.74 -8.86 -1.83
CA PHE A 96 -3.32 -10.18 -1.99
C PHE A 96 -2.38 -11.02 -2.85
N CYS A 97 -1.59 -11.85 -2.19
CA CYS A 97 -1.14 -13.06 -2.85
C CYS A 97 -2.41 -13.90 -3.04
N ARG A 98 -2.86 -14.03 -4.28
CA ARG A 98 -3.79 -15.10 -4.66
C ARG A 98 -3.14 -16.38 -4.14
N MET A 99 -3.76 -17.04 -3.16
CA MET A 99 -3.53 -18.47 -3.00
C MET A 99 -4.03 -19.12 -4.30
N ALA A 100 -3.17 -19.17 -5.31
CA ALA A 100 -3.34 -20.05 -6.44
C ALA A 100 -2.87 -21.43 -5.96
N SER A 101 -3.75 -22.13 -5.24
CA SER A 101 -3.67 -23.59 -5.02
C SER A 101 -4.90 -24.08 -4.24
N SER A 102 -6.04 -24.17 -4.93
CA SER A 102 -6.99 -25.28 -4.75
C SER A 102 -8.09 -25.22 -5.82
N GLY A 103 -7.94 -26.05 -6.87
CA GLY A 103 -9.06 -26.69 -7.57
C GLY A 103 -9.83 -25.88 -8.62
N GLN A 104 -9.26 -25.73 -9.81
CA GLN A 104 -10.02 -26.00 -11.05
C GLN A 104 -9.37 -27.23 -11.66
N ASP A 105 -10.05 -28.37 -11.58
CA ASP A 105 -9.96 -29.57 -12.42
C ASP A 105 -10.73 -30.70 -11.72
N ALA A 106 -12.05 -30.73 -11.96
CA ALA A 106 -12.94 -31.90 -11.92
C ALA A 106 -14.26 -31.53 -12.62
#